data_AF-A0A5B2WLW5-F1
#
_entry.id   AF-A0A5B2WLW5-F1
#
_cell.length_a   1.000
_cell.length_b   1.000
_cell.length_c   1.000
_cell.angle_alpha   90.00
_cell.angle_beta   90.00
_cell.angle_gamma   90.00
#
_symmetry.space_group_name_H-M   'P 1'
#
loop_
_entity.id
_entity.type
_entity.pdbx_description
1 polymer ?
#
loop_
_entity_poly.entity_id
_entity_poly.type
_entity_poly.pdbx_seq_one_letter_code
_entity_poly.pdbx_strand_id
1 'polypeptide(L)'
;MVSIEGCSVARRSPQQKKALSYAKDRRNDYGENDKSSRKNIRRNKRTPNRADRHREHQVLVGATGPVAIDVAEQVETTLRAKKSVRLAAPWRKWRDAPLADVVAYKLRRRANLGMNDPADAETRIERIRRRLG
;
A
#
# COMPACT_ATOMS: atom_id res chain seq x y z
N MET A 1 4.02 -37.42 -24.24
CA MET A 1 3.03 -37.89 -23.24
C MET A 1 3.25 -37.05 -21.98
N VAL A 2 2.52 -35.94 -21.85
CA VAL A 2 2.68 -35.03 -20.70
C VAL A 2 1.69 -35.49 -19.62
N SER A 3 2.20 -36.18 -18.62
CA SER A 3 1.42 -36.61 -17.45
C SER A 3 0.98 -35.38 -16.67
N ILE A 4 -0.28 -35.00 -16.82
CA ILE A 4 -0.93 -34.07 -15.89
C ILE A 4 -1.22 -34.89 -14.63
N GLU A 5 -0.30 -34.83 -13.67
CA GLU A 5 -0.53 -35.39 -12.34
C GLU A 5 -1.81 -34.79 -11.75
N GLY A 6 -2.71 -35.68 -11.34
CA GLY A 6 -4.07 -35.38 -10.97
C GLY A 6 -4.19 -34.29 -9.91
N CYS A 7 -4.96 -33.25 -10.22
CA CYS A 7 -5.50 -32.31 -9.25
C CYS A 7 -6.54 -33.04 -8.37
N SER A 8 -6.08 -33.86 -7.42
CA SER A 8 -6.92 -34.24 -6.28
C SER A 8 -6.79 -33.10 -5.26
N VAL A 9 -7.80 -32.22 -5.20
CA VAL A 9 -7.88 -31.23 -4.11
C VAL A 9 -8.19 -32.03 -2.84
N ALA A 10 -7.16 -32.50 -2.15
CA ALA A 10 -7.30 -33.16 -0.87
C ALA A 10 -8.19 -32.29 0.03
N ARG A 11 -9.27 -32.87 0.57
CA ARG A 11 -10.20 -32.15 1.44
C ARG A 11 -9.43 -31.62 2.64
N ARG A 12 -9.23 -30.31 2.69
CA ARG A 12 -8.49 -29.66 3.78
C ARG A 12 -9.22 -29.86 5.09
N SER A 13 -8.47 -30.21 6.13
CA SER A 13 -9.00 -30.27 7.49
C SER A 13 -9.45 -28.87 7.96
N PRO A 14 -10.36 -28.78 8.95
CA PRO A 14 -10.72 -27.48 9.54
C PRO A 14 -9.50 -26.67 10.01
N GLN A 15 -8.46 -27.33 10.52
CA GLN A 15 -7.22 -26.70 10.97
C GLN A 15 -6.44 -26.11 9.79
N GLN A 16 -6.30 -26.86 8.69
CA GLN A 16 -5.65 -26.38 7.47
C GLN A 16 -6.44 -25.22 6.84
N LYS A 17 -7.77 -25.27 6.83
CA LYS A 17 -8.62 -24.17 6.37
C LYS A 17 -8.38 -22.91 7.22
N LYS A 18 -8.29 -23.06 8.53
CA LYS A 18 -8.03 -21.95 9.46
C LYS A 18 -6.64 -21.35 9.30
N ALA A 19 -5.61 -22.19 9.15
CA ALA A 19 -4.25 -21.77 8.83
C ALA A 19 -4.20 -20.93 7.55
N LEU A 20 -4.86 -21.41 6.49
CA LEU A 20 -4.94 -20.69 5.22
C LEU A 20 -5.73 -19.39 5.33
N SER A 21 -6.79 -19.35 6.13
CA SER A 21 -7.51 -18.11 6.41
C SER A 21 -6.58 -17.10 7.09
N TYR A 22 -5.82 -17.50 8.11
CA TYR A 22 -4.85 -16.61 8.76
C TYR A 22 -3.77 -16.08 7.81
N ALA A 23 -3.29 -16.91 6.88
CA ALA A 23 -2.23 -16.55 5.94
C ALA A 23 -2.73 -15.73 4.73
N LYS A 24 -3.94 -16.03 4.23
CA LYS A 24 -4.42 -15.55 2.93
C LYS A 24 -5.57 -14.54 3.02
N ASP A 25 -6.40 -14.58 4.06
CA ASP A 25 -7.40 -13.53 4.28
C ASP A 25 -6.68 -12.23 4.65
N ARG A 26 -6.97 -11.16 3.93
CA ARG A 26 -6.32 -9.86 4.11
C ARG A 26 -7.31 -8.84 4.62
N ARG A 27 -6.85 -8.03 5.58
CA ARG A 27 -7.66 -6.99 6.21
C ARG A 27 -6.96 -5.66 6.05
N ASN A 28 -7.77 -4.65 5.75
CA ASN A 28 -7.31 -3.27 5.80
C ASN A 28 -6.83 -2.96 7.22
N ASP A 29 -5.53 -2.74 7.35
CA ASP A 29 -4.80 -2.38 8.58
C ASP A 29 -4.47 -0.89 8.63
N TYR A 30 -4.83 -0.14 7.58
CA TYR A 30 -4.81 1.31 7.57
C TYR A 30 -5.83 1.79 8.61
N GLY A 31 -5.38 1.97 9.85
CA GLY A 31 -6.17 2.27 11.05
C GLY A 31 -6.96 3.59 11.02
N GLU A 32 -7.07 4.21 9.84
CA GLU A 32 -7.96 5.32 9.59
C GLU A 32 -9.37 4.81 9.22
N ASN A 33 -10.36 5.69 9.35
CA ASN A 33 -11.75 5.42 8.97
C ASN A 33 -11.85 4.90 7.51
N ASP A 34 -12.76 3.98 7.20
CA ASP A 34 -13.08 3.50 5.83
C ASP A 34 -13.27 4.64 4.80
N LYS A 35 -13.66 5.84 5.25
CA LYS A 35 -13.83 7.02 4.39
C LYS A 35 -12.53 7.76 4.06
N SER A 36 -11.48 7.54 4.84
CA SER A 36 -10.20 8.23 4.69
C SER A 36 -9.50 7.83 3.39
N SER A 37 -9.38 6.52 3.10
CA SER A 37 -8.73 5.99 1.90
C SER A 37 -9.37 6.57 0.63
N ARG A 38 -10.71 6.61 0.57
CA ARG A 38 -11.47 7.17 -0.55
C ARG A 38 -11.11 8.63 -0.82
N LYS A 39 -10.91 9.43 0.24
CA LYS A 39 -10.57 10.86 0.12
C LYS A 39 -9.08 11.07 -0.12
N ASN A 40 -8.23 10.33 0.58
CA ASN A 40 -6.77 10.50 0.58
C ASN A 40 -6.14 9.99 -0.71
N ILE A 41 -6.63 8.89 -1.31
CA ILE A 41 -6.14 8.43 -2.62
C ILE A 41 -6.32 9.53 -3.68
N ARG A 42 -7.51 10.16 -3.72
CA ARG A 42 -7.77 11.25 -4.67
C ARG A 42 -6.88 12.46 -4.39
N ARG A 43 -6.70 12.84 -3.12
CA ARG A 43 -5.82 13.95 -2.72
C ARG A 43 -4.36 13.68 -3.08
N ASN A 44 -3.83 12.52 -2.74
CA ASN A 44 -2.45 12.11 -3.03
C ASN A 44 -2.16 12.05 -4.52
N LYS A 45 -3.16 11.80 -5.38
CA LYS A 45 -3.02 11.93 -6.84
C LYS A 45 -3.11 13.38 -7.31
N ARG A 46 -4.06 14.15 -6.76
CA ARG A 46 -4.35 15.52 -7.22
C ARG A 46 -3.22 16.51 -6.90
N THR A 47 -2.69 16.46 -5.68
CA THR A 47 -1.68 17.40 -5.18
C THR A 47 -0.40 17.41 -6.03
N PRO A 48 0.30 16.28 -6.28
CA PRO A 48 1.51 16.27 -7.09
C PRO A 48 1.21 16.72 -8.53
N ASN A 49 0.11 16.31 -9.14
CA ASN A 49 -0.25 16.75 -10.49
C ASN A 49 -0.50 18.25 -10.61
N ARG A 50 -1.03 18.85 -9.54
CA ARG A 50 -1.24 20.30 -9.52
C ARG A 50 0.10 21.01 -9.36
N ALA A 51 0.98 20.53 -8.50
CA ALA A 51 2.31 21.08 -8.32
C ALA A 51 3.16 20.96 -9.59
N ASP A 52 3.14 19.79 -10.24
CA ASP A 52 3.84 19.54 -11.51
C ASP A 52 3.33 20.52 -12.59
N ARG A 53 2.01 20.57 -12.83
CA ARG A 53 1.43 21.51 -13.82
C ARG A 53 1.70 22.97 -13.51
N HIS A 54 1.64 23.37 -12.23
CA HIS A 54 1.92 24.75 -11.85
C HIS A 54 3.37 25.11 -12.15
N ARG A 55 4.31 24.23 -11.82
CA ARG A 55 5.73 24.40 -12.12
C ARG A 55 6.00 24.39 -13.63
N GLU A 56 5.40 23.47 -14.38
CA GLU A 56 5.51 23.41 -15.84
C GLU A 56 5.03 24.72 -16.47
N HIS A 57 3.89 25.25 -16.03
CA HIS A 57 3.38 26.53 -16.49
C HIS A 57 4.36 27.68 -16.20
N GLN A 58 4.89 27.78 -14.98
CA GLN A 58 5.87 28.82 -14.62
C GLN A 58 7.13 28.77 -15.50
N VAL A 59 7.61 27.57 -15.83
CA VAL A 59 8.77 27.38 -16.70
C VAL A 59 8.43 27.75 -18.15
N LEU A 60 7.29 27.27 -18.66
CA LEU A 60 6.87 27.49 -20.04
C LEU A 60 6.52 28.96 -20.34
N VAL A 61 6.10 29.74 -19.33
CA VAL A 61 5.86 31.18 -19.49
C VAL A 61 7.12 31.92 -19.99
N GLY A 62 8.32 31.44 -19.66
CA GLY A 62 9.57 32.01 -20.16
C GLY A 62 9.77 31.90 -21.67
N ALA A 63 9.07 30.97 -22.33
CA ALA A 63 9.11 30.77 -23.78
C ALA A 63 7.86 31.29 -24.50
N THR A 64 6.94 31.98 -23.80
CA THR A 64 5.79 32.62 -24.46
C THR A 64 6.22 33.93 -25.11
N GLY A 65 5.95 34.08 -26.40
CA GLY A 65 6.26 35.29 -27.16
C GLY A 65 6.96 35.00 -28.49
N PRO A 66 7.67 35.98 -29.07
CA PRO A 66 8.48 35.78 -30.26
C PRO A 66 9.48 34.63 -30.08
N VAL A 67 9.62 33.79 -31.10
CA VAL A 67 10.47 32.60 -31.03
C VAL A 67 11.94 33.02 -31.01
N ALA A 68 12.57 32.85 -29.85
CA ALA A 68 14.02 32.96 -29.65
C ALA A 68 14.56 31.57 -29.28
N ILE A 69 15.44 31.02 -30.12
CA ILE A 69 15.88 29.61 -30.05
C ILE A 69 16.64 29.33 -28.76
N ASP A 70 17.51 30.25 -28.36
CA ASP A 70 18.28 30.22 -27.12
C ASP A 70 17.38 30.19 -25.87
N VAL A 71 16.33 31.02 -25.85
CA VAL A 71 15.35 31.05 -24.75
C VAL A 71 14.55 29.75 -24.70
N ALA A 72 14.14 29.23 -25.87
CA ALA A 72 13.39 27.98 -25.97
C ALA A 72 14.21 26.78 -25.45
N GLU A 73 15.49 26.69 -25.83
CA GLU A 73 16.41 25.64 -25.39
C GLU A 73 16.67 25.68 -23.87
N GLN A 74 16.84 26.89 -23.33
CA GLN A 74 17.02 27.09 -21.88
C GLN A 74 15.77 26.66 -21.09
N VAL A 75 14.58 27.00 -21.59
CA VAL A 75 13.30 26.60 -20.99
C VAL A 75 13.13 25.09 -21.03
N GLU A 76 13.44 24.44 -22.17
CA GLU A 76 13.39 22.98 -22.29
C GLU A 76 14.35 22.29 -21.32
N THR A 77 15.60 22.76 -21.23
CA THR A 77 16.61 22.24 -20.31
C THR A 77 16.11 22.34 -18.86
N THR A 78 15.54 23.48 -18.47
CA THR A 78 14.98 23.72 -17.14
C THR A 78 13.76 22.83 -16.85
N LEU A 79 12.92 22.59 -17.86
CA LEU A 79 11.77 21.69 -17.75
C LEU A 79 12.22 20.24 -17.51
N ARG A 80 13.24 19.78 -18.21
CA ARG A 80 13.76 18.40 -18.11
C ARG A 80 14.61 18.16 -16.86
N ALA A 81 15.29 19.19 -16.34
CA ALA A 81 16.20 19.06 -15.18
C ALA A 81 15.53 18.51 -13.92
N LYS A 82 14.25 18.82 -13.68
CA LYS A 82 13.52 18.35 -12.51
C LYS A 82 12.53 17.25 -12.88
N LYS A 83 12.74 16.07 -12.30
CA LYS A 83 11.82 14.92 -12.39
C LYS A 83 10.46 15.28 -11.77
N SER A 84 9.38 14.79 -12.38
CA SER A 84 8.02 14.97 -11.82
C SER A 84 7.94 14.40 -10.41
N VAL A 85 7.10 14.98 -9.56
CA VAL A 85 6.93 14.51 -8.17
C VAL A 85 6.52 13.04 -8.14
N ARG A 86 5.74 12.58 -9.13
CA ARG A 86 5.38 11.16 -9.27
C ARG A 86 6.56 10.24 -9.58
N LEU A 87 7.54 10.69 -10.35
CA LEU A 87 8.74 9.89 -10.65
C LEU A 87 9.69 9.87 -9.46
N ALA A 88 9.77 10.96 -8.70
CA ALA A 88 10.59 11.03 -7.49
C ALA A 88 10.03 10.17 -6.34
N ALA A 89 8.69 10.06 -6.24
CA ALA A 89 8.02 9.23 -5.24
C ALA A 89 6.91 8.38 -5.90
N PRO A 90 7.26 7.25 -6.54
CA PRO A 90 6.28 6.42 -7.24
C PRO A 90 5.28 5.85 -6.24
N TRP A 91 4.01 6.13 -6.46
CA TRP A 91 2.94 5.52 -5.69
C TRP A 91 2.90 4.02 -5.96
N ARG A 92 3.08 3.20 -4.92
CA ARG A 92 2.97 1.74 -4.99
C ARG A 92 1.77 1.30 -4.17
N LYS A 93 0.97 0.38 -4.72
CA LYS A 93 -0.05 -0.31 -3.94
C LYS A 93 0.64 -1.15 -2.88
N TRP A 94 0.38 -0.84 -1.61
CA TRP A 94 0.81 -1.70 -0.51
C TRP A 94 -0.16 -2.87 -0.36
N ARG A 95 0.32 -3.98 0.18
CA ARG A 95 -0.50 -5.16 0.47
C ARG A 95 -1.16 -4.97 1.82
N ASP A 96 -2.46 -5.21 1.91
CA ASP A 96 -3.18 -5.31 3.18
C ASP A 96 -2.55 -6.40 4.08
N ALA A 97 -2.63 -6.19 5.40
CA ALA A 97 -2.09 -7.14 6.37
C ALA A 97 -2.84 -8.48 6.36
N PRO A 98 -2.13 -9.61 6.55
CA PRO A 98 -2.78 -10.90 6.73
C PRO A 98 -3.59 -10.92 8.03
N LEU A 99 -4.66 -11.72 8.05
CA LEU A 99 -5.58 -11.81 9.17
C LEU A 99 -4.87 -12.20 10.48
N ALA A 100 -3.82 -13.02 10.41
CA ALA A 100 -3.00 -13.39 11.56
C ALA A 100 -2.45 -12.16 12.30
N ASP A 101 -1.81 -11.26 11.56
CA ASP A 101 -1.15 -10.07 12.10
C ASP A 101 -2.18 -9.12 12.70
N VAL A 102 -3.32 -8.95 12.02
CA VAL A 102 -4.42 -8.10 12.52
C VAL A 102 -5.03 -8.65 13.79
N VAL A 103 -5.21 -9.97 13.90
CA VAL A 103 -5.72 -10.60 15.12
C VAL A 103 -4.71 -10.48 16.25
N ALA A 104 -3.42 -10.72 15.99
CA ALA A 104 -2.36 -10.59 16.98
C ALA A 104 -2.26 -9.15 17.50
N TYR A 105 -2.27 -8.17 16.61
CA TYR A 105 -2.31 -6.75 16.96
C TYR A 105 -3.51 -6.41 17.84
N LYS A 106 -4.72 -6.87 17.49
CA LYS A 106 -5.94 -6.63 18.29
C LYS A 106 -5.86 -7.26 19.68
N LEU A 107 -5.30 -8.47 19.79
CA LEU A 107 -5.11 -9.14 21.09
C LEU A 107 -4.16 -8.34 21.99
N ARG A 108 -2.99 -7.93 21.45
CA ARG A 108 -2.03 -7.08 22.16
C ARG A 108 -2.65 -5.75 22.58
N ARG A 109 -3.33 -5.07 21.65
CA ARG A 109 -4.00 -3.80 21.94
C ARG A 109 -5.01 -3.93 23.09
N ARG A 110 -5.81 -4.99 23.12
CA ARG A 110 -6.78 -5.22 24.20
C ARG A 110 -6.11 -5.51 25.53
N ALA A 111 -5.01 -6.27 25.54
CA ALA A 111 -4.21 -6.49 26.74
C ALA A 111 -3.61 -5.18 27.27
N ASN A 112 -3.04 -4.35 26.39
CA ASN A 112 -2.50 -3.04 26.74
C ASN A 112 -3.57 -2.08 27.30
N LEU A 113 -4.84 -2.26 26.90
CA LEU A 113 -5.99 -1.52 27.42
C LEU A 113 -6.58 -2.14 28.70
N GLY A 114 -5.97 -3.19 29.24
CA GLY A 114 -6.45 -3.89 30.45
C GLY A 114 -7.71 -4.73 30.25
N MET A 115 -8.16 -4.96 29.02
CA MET A 115 -9.37 -5.75 28.73
C MET A 115 -9.11 -7.26 28.84
N ASN A 116 -7.87 -7.69 28.62
CA ASN A 116 -7.45 -9.09 28.69
C ASN A 116 -6.16 -9.15 29.50
N ASP A 117 -5.93 -10.30 30.14
CA ASP A 117 -4.62 -10.63 30.68
C ASP A 117 -3.56 -10.70 29.55
N PRO A 118 -2.40 -10.04 29.70
CA PRO A 118 -1.32 -10.09 28.71
C PRO A 118 -0.79 -11.50 28.41
N ALA A 119 -0.69 -12.38 29.42
CA ALA A 119 -0.18 -13.74 29.21
C ALA A 119 -1.17 -14.61 28.40
N ASP A 120 -2.47 -14.47 28.68
CA ASP A 120 -3.53 -15.07 27.87
C ASP A 120 -3.52 -14.57 26.42
N ALA A 121 -3.29 -13.26 26.22
CA ALA A 121 -3.22 -12.68 24.89
C ALA A 121 -2.04 -13.26 24.09
N GLU A 122 -0.85 -13.36 24.69
CA GLU A 122 0.31 -13.92 24.00
C GLU A 122 0.16 -15.43 23.76
N THR A 123 -0.44 -16.18 24.69
CA THR A 123 -0.77 -17.60 24.48
C THR A 123 -1.67 -17.82 23.27
N ARG A 124 -2.66 -16.94 23.07
CA ARG A 124 -3.54 -16.97 21.88
C ARG A 124 -2.79 -16.61 20.60
N ILE A 125 -1.87 -15.65 20.65
CA ILE A 125 -1.02 -15.26 19.52
C ILE A 125 -0.10 -16.43 19.12
N GLU A 126 0.50 -17.08 20.10
CA GLU A 126 1.38 -18.22 19.86
C GLU A 126 0.65 -19.40 19.22
N ARG A 127 -0.61 -19.62 19.63
CA ARG A 127 -1.49 -20.59 18.96
C ARG A 127 -1.78 -20.23 17.49
N ILE A 128 -1.83 -18.94 17.14
CA ILE A 128 -2.00 -18.50 15.75
C ILE A 128 -0.72 -18.74 14.96
N ARG A 129 0.45 -18.38 15.51
CA ARG A 129 1.76 -18.62 14.89
C ARG A 129 1.99 -20.10 14.58
N ARG A 130 1.76 -20.98 15.56
CA ARG A 130 1.86 -22.44 15.39
C ARG A 130 1.00 -22.99 14.26
N ARG A 131 -0.11 -22.34 13.92
CA ARG A 131 -1.00 -22.75 12.82
C ARG A 131 -0.49 -22.30 11.44
N LEU A 132 0.37 -21.31 11.37
CA LEU A 132 0.92 -20.80 10.12
C LEU A 132 2.14 -21.59 9.64
N GLY A 133 2.83 -22.29 10.55
CA GLY A 133 4.08 -22.98 10.29
C GLY A 133 5.21 -22.28 11.02
#